data_AF-A0A6M1YC56-F1
#
_entry.id   AF-A0A6M1YC56-F1
#
_cell.length_a   1.000
_cell.length_b   1.000
_cell.length_c   1.000
_cell.angle_alpha   90.00
_cell.angle_beta   90.00
_cell.angle_gamma   90.00
#
_symmetry.space_group_name_H-M   'P 1'
#
loop_
_entity.id
_entity.type
_entity.pdbx_description
1 polymer ?
#
loop_
_entity_poly.entity_id
_entity_poly.type
_entity_poly.pdbx_seq_one_letter_code
_entity_poly.pdbx_strand_id
1 'polypeptide(L)' 'MASSLHVRNVDDELIVRLKRRAARHGRSAEAEHREILRQALESEAELEIKPLLAKIRALSAGREQTPSEVLQREGRDER' A
#
# COMPACT_ATOMS: atom_id res chain seq x y z
N MET A 1 -18.50 9.75 -11.09
CA MET A 1 -18.62 9.29 -12.49
C MET A 1 -18.38 7.79 -12.50
N ALA A 2 -19.31 6.99 -13.02
CA ALA A 2 -19.07 5.55 -13.20
C ALA A 2 -18.32 5.35 -14.53
N SER A 3 -17.13 4.74 -14.49
CA SER A 3 -16.37 4.33 -15.67
C SER A 3 -16.43 2.82 -15.84
N SER A 4 -16.60 2.35 -17.07
CA SER A 4 -16.65 0.93 -17.41
C SER A 4 -15.36 0.49 -18.11
N LEU A 5 -14.75 -0.59 -17.66
CA LEU A 5 -13.58 -1.21 -18.30
C LEU A 5 -14.03 -2.46 -19.08
N HIS A 6 -13.65 -2.54 -20.36
CA HIS A 6 -13.88 -3.72 -21.19
C HIS A 6 -12.55 -4.39 -21.56
N VAL A 7 -12.38 -5.65 -21.17
CA VAL A 7 -11.22 -6.46 -21.53
C VAL A 7 -11.60 -7.38 -22.68
N ARG A 8 -10.90 -7.25 -23.82
CA ARG A 8 -11.14 -8.03 -25.04
C ARG A 8 -10.15 -9.19 -25.13
N ASN A 9 -10.49 -10.21 -25.93
CA ASN A 9 -9.62 -11.36 -26.24
C ASN A 9 -9.13 -12.10 -24.98
N VAL A 10 -10.05 -12.40 -24.07
CA VAL A 10 -9.77 -13.15 -22.84
C VAL A 10 -10.01 -14.63 -23.10
N ASP A 11 -9.04 -15.47 -22.74
CA ASP A 11 -9.15 -16.92 -22.91
C ASP A 11 -10.36 -17.50 -22.15
N ASP A 12 -11.06 -18.44 -22.77
CA ASP A 12 -12.24 -19.08 -22.18
C ASP A 12 -11.93 -19.78 -20.85
N GLU A 13 -10.74 -20.38 -20.75
CA GLU A 13 -10.29 -21.00 -19.50
C GLU A 13 -10.20 -19.97 -18.36
N LEU A 14 -9.70 -18.77 -18.66
CA LEU A 14 -9.58 -17.69 -17.68
C LEU A 14 -10.96 -17.21 -17.22
N ILE A 15 -11.93 -17.12 -18.15
CA ILE A 15 -13.33 -16.79 -17.83
C ILE A 15 -13.94 -17.84 -16.90
N VAL A 16 -13.71 -19.14 -17.17
CA VAL A 16 -14.20 -20.24 -16.32
C VAL A 16 -13.59 -20.16 -14.92
N ARG A 17 -12.28 -19.93 -14.81
CA ARG A 17 -11.59 -19.79 -13.52
C ARG A 17 -12.11 -18.59 -12.73
N LEU A 18 -12.34 -17.45 -13.38
CA LEU A 18 -12.91 -16.25 -12.76
C LEU A 18 -14.31 -16.53 -12.20
N LYS A 19 -15.20 -17.15 -12.99
CA LYS A 19 -16.57 -17.50 -12.55
C LYS A 19 -16.56 -18.45 -11.36
N ARG A 20 -15.70 -19.48 -11.37
CA ARG A 20 -15.54 -20.40 -10.23
C ARG A 20 -15.06 -19.68 -8.97
N ARG A 21 -14.09 -18.76 -9.10
CA ARG A 21 -13.61 -17.94 -7.98
C ARG A 21 -14.70 -17.04 -7.42
N ALA A 22 -15.45 -16.35 -8.30
CA ALA A 22 -16.56 -15.49 -7.92
C ALA A 22 -17.65 -16.25 -7.15
N ALA A 23 -18.02 -17.45 -7.62
CA ALA A 23 -18.99 -18.32 -6.94
C ALA A 23 -18.52 -18.72 -5.53
N ARG A 24 -17.23 -19.06 -5.36
CA ARG A 24 -16.67 -19.37 -4.04
C ARG A 24 -16.72 -18.19 -3.07
N HIS A 25 -16.61 -16.97 -3.58
CA HIS A 25 -16.69 -15.74 -2.77
C HIS A 25 -18.12 -15.20 -2.61
N GLY A 26 -19.13 -15.84 -3.21
CA GLY A 26 -20.51 -15.34 -3.19
C GLY A 26 -20.71 -14.02 -3.94
N ARG A 27 -19.93 -13.78 -5.00
CA ARG A 27 -19.93 -12.53 -5.78
C ARG A 27 -20.24 -12.80 -7.25
N SER A 28 -20.67 -11.76 -7.97
CA SER A 28 -20.77 -11.82 -9.43
C SER A 28 -19.36 -11.85 -10.05
N ALA A 29 -19.26 -12.36 -11.29
CA ALA A 29 -17.98 -12.39 -12.01
C ALA A 29 -17.39 -10.97 -12.20
N GLU A 30 -18.24 -9.96 -12.42
CA GLU A 30 -17.81 -8.57 -12.52
C GLU A 30 -17.31 -8.03 -11.17
N ALA A 31 -18.00 -8.34 -10.06
CA ALA A 31 -17.56 -7.93 -8.73
C ALA A 31 -16.22 -8.57 -8.35
N GLU A 32 -16.02 -9.86 -8.69
CA GLU A 32 -14.75 -10.54 -8.50
C GLU A 32 -13.65 -9.96 -9.39
N HIS A 33 -13.97 -9.60 -10.64
CA HIS A 33 -13.03 -8.93 -11.53
C HIS A 33 -12.54 -7.59 -10.96
N ARG A 34 -13.47 -6.76 -10.46
CA ARG A 34 -13.11 -5.49 -9.81
C ARG A 34 -12.29 -5.71 -8.54
N GLU A 35 -12.58 -6.77 -7.78
CA GLU A 35 -11.80 -7.11 -6.59
C GLU A 35 -10.36 -7.45 -6.95
N ILE A 36 -10.15 -8.29 -7.96
CA ILE A 36 -8.81 -8.67 -8.43
C ILE A 36 -8.03 -7.44 -8.88
N LEU A 37 -8.66 -6.55 -9.64
CA LEU A 37 -8.02 -5.30 -10.07
C LEU A 37 -7.66 -4.42 -8.87
N ARG A 38 -8.55 -4.29 -7.88
CA ARG A 38 -8.24 -3.51 -6.66
C ARG A 38 -7.04 -4.09 -5.93
N GLN A 39 -7.03 -5.40 -5.69
CA GLN A 39 -5.94 -6.07 -4.97
C GLN A 39 -4.60 -5.94 -5.70
N ALA A 40 -4.61 -6.08 -7.03
CA ALA A 40 -3.40 -5.94 -7.84
C ALA A 40 -2.84 -4.52 -7.82
N LEU A 41 -3.71 -3.51 -7.81
CA LEU A 41 -3.32 -2.10 -7.82
C LEU A 41 -3.10 -1.51 -6.41
N GLU A 42 -3.65 -2.11 -5.36
CA GLU A 42 -3.37 -1.73 -3.97
C GLU A 42 -1.91 -1.97 -3.60
N SER A 43 -1.27 -3.02 -4.13
CA SER A 43 0.17 -3.24 -3.95
C SER A 43 1.05 -2.23 -4.69
N GLU A 44 0.50 -1.50 -5.68
CA GLU A 44 1.19 -0.42 -6.39
C GLU A 44 0.96 0.95 -5.74
N ALA A 45 0.08 1.06 -4.74
CA ALA A 45 0.01 2.26 -3.94
C ALA A 45 1.37 2.45 -3.27
N GLU A 46 2.14 3.42 -3.77
CA GLU A 46 3.32 3.96 -3.10
C GLU A 46 2.99 4.01 -1.62
N LEU A 47 3.74 3.27 -0.80
CA LEU A 47 3.69 3.40 0.65
C LEU A 47 3.56 4.88 0.93
N GLU A 48 2.43 5.33 1.47
CA GLU A 48 2.27 6.76 1.68
C GLU A 48 3.26 7.15 2.79
N ILE A 49 4.47 7.57 2.39
CA ILE A 49 5.55 7.92 3.31
C ILE A 49 5.11 9.12 4.16
N LYS A 50 4.24 9.99 3.63
CA LYS A 50 3.71 11.17 4.30
C LYS A 50 3.02 10.87 5.65
N PRO A 51 1.99 10.02 5.74
CA PRO A 51 1.38 9.67 7.03
C PRO A 51 2.35 8.98 7.99
N LEU A 52 3.28 8.15 7.49
CA LEU A 52 4.32 7.56 8.32
C LEU A 52 5.25 8.63 8.92
N LEU A 53 5.73 9.57 8.10
CA LEU A 53 6.56 10.69 8.55
C LEU A 53 5.81 11.61 9.51
N ALA A 54 4.52 11.86 9.28
CA ALA A 54 3.69 12.64 10.18
C ALA A 54 3.60 11.97 11.56
N LYS A 55 3.44 10.64 11.61
CA LYS A 55 3.46 9.87 12.85
C LYS A 55 4.81 9.94 13.56
N ILE A 56 5.92 9.79 12.81
CA ILE A 56 7.28 9.90 13.36
C ILE A 56 7.50 11.30 13.98
N ARG A 57 7.09 12.37 13.28
CA ARG A 57 7.18 13.76 13.79
C ARG A 57 6.33 13.98 15.05
N ALA A 58 5.13 13.40 15.10
CA ALA A 58 4.27 13.49 16.29
C ALA A 58 4.91 12.80 17.51
N LEU A 59 5.59 11.66 17.30
CA LEU A 59 6.29 10.93 18.38
C LEU A 59 7.51 11.68 18.93
N SER A 60 8.14 12.53 18.13
CA SER A 60 9.27 13.37 18.54
C SER A 60 8.88 14.83 18.83
N ALA A 61 7.58 15.16 18.81
CA ALA A 61 7.09 16.50 19.05
C ALA A 61 7.48 16.96 20.47
N GLY A 62 8.05 18.17 20.57
CA GLY A 62 8.47 18.76 21.84
C GLY A 62 9.76 18.19 22.44
N ARG A 63 10.44 17.26 21.77
CA ARG A 63 11.80 16.87 22.17
C ARG A 63 12.82 17.83 21.59
N GLU A 64 13.68 18.38 22.45
CA GLU A 64 14.93 18.99 22.00
C GLU A 64 15.80 17.89 21.39
N GLN A 65 16.16 18.07 20.12
CA GLN A 65 17.01 17.15 19.38
C GLN A 65 18.44 17.68 19.41
N THR A 66 19.36 16.90 19.97
CA THR A 66 20.79 17.19 19.89
C THR A 66 21.35 16.51 18.63
N PRO A 67 22.00 17.26 17.72
CA PRO A 67 22.72 16.66 16.60
C PRO A 67 23.74 15.64 17.10
N SER A 68 23.80 14.48 16.46
CA SER A 68 24.59 13.35 16.97
C SER A 68 26.10 13.65 16.97
N GLU A 69 26.56 14.56 16.12
CA GLU A 69 27.94 15.05 16.08
C GLU A 69 28.36 15.78 17.36
N VAL A 70 27.42 16.42 18.08
CA VAL A 70 27.69 17.10 19.36
C VAL A 70 27.96 16.05 20.43
N LEU A 71 27.09 15.06 20.56
CA LEU A 71 27.24 13.95 21.51
C LEU A 71 28.52 13.16 21.27
N GLN A 72 28.89 12.94 20.00
CA GLN A 72 30.13 12.27 19.64
C GLN A 72 31.37 13.08 20.01
N ARG A 73 31.29 14.42 20.03
CA ARG A 73 32.37 15.29 20.44
C ARG A 73 32.54 15.26 21.96
N GLU A 74 31.43 15.42 22.70
CA GLU A 74 31.42 15.32 24.16
C GLU A 74 32.05 14.00 24.64
N GLY A 75 31.63 12.85 24.09
CA GLY A 75 32.20 11.56 24.46
C GLY A 75 33.66 11.32 24.01
N ARG A 76 34.20 12.14 23.10
CA ARG A 76 35.65 12.14 22.78
C ARG A 76 36.42 13.01 23.76
N ASP A 77 35.86 14.14 24.16
CA ASP A 77 36.48 15.10 25.06
C ASP A 77 36.49 14.60 26.53
N GLU A 78 35.63 13.62 26.87
CA GLU A 78 35.58 12.94 28.18
C GLU A 78 36.62 11.81 28.38
N ARG A 79 37.45 11.48 27.37
CA ARG A 79 38.48 10.43 27.45
C ARG A 79 39.87 11.01 27.69
#